data_AF-A0A368FE93-F1
#
_entry.id   AF-A0A368FE93-F1
#
_cell.length_a   1.000
_cell.length_b   1.000
_cell.length_c   1.000
_cell.angle_alpha   90.00
_cell.angle_beta   90.00
_cell.angle_gamma   90.00
#
_symmetry.space_group_name_H-M   'P 1'
#
loop_
_entity.id
_entity.type
_entity.pdbx_description
1 polymer ?
#
loop_
_entity_poly.entity_id
_entity_poly.type
_entity_poly.pdbx_seq_one_letter_code
_entity_poly.pdbx_strand_id
1 'polypeptide(L)'
;MESDTDRISAKQRLGRSPSRMPTQLIQPTGDDESDSDEPLLSGSGNVSKDCPEELMKQWTECIEEWKKNEGGEKPAIVSSLILNGVPDVLRGEVWRLLAKVHLDPELVNTYHLLLGKDCPSEQVILRDIHRTFPAHENFKEAGGEGQESLYKISKAYSLYDEEVSYCQGLSFLAASLLLHVG
;
A
#
# COMPACT_ATOMS: atom_id res chain seq x y z
N MET A 1 5.49 55.64 6.83
CA MET A 1 4.07 55.92 6.57
C MET A 1 3.93 55.90 5.05
N GLU A 2 3.68 54.71 4.49
CA GLU A 2 3.43 54.52 3.06
C GLU A 2 1.98 54.06 2.91
N SER A 3 1.32 54.63 1.91
CA SER A 3 -0.10 54.93 1.87
C SER A 3 -0.96 53.90 1.13
N ASP A 4 -2.17 53.72 1.67
CA ASP A 4 -3.32 52.91 1.21
C ASP A 4 -3.98 53.39 -0.10
N THR A 5 -3.31 53.30 -1.26
CA THR A 5 -3.94 53.68 -2.55
C THR A 5 -3.99 52.63 -3.67
N ASP A 6 -3.62 51.36 -3.41
CA ASP A 6 -3.74 50.28 -4.42
C ASP A 6 -4.75 49.19 -4.07
N ARG A 7 -5.73 49.52 -3.21
CA ARG A 7 -6.96 48.74 -3.11
C ARG A 7 -7.92 49.26 -4.18
N ILE A 8 -8.38 48.36 -5.06
CA ILE A 8 -9.60 48.48 -5.89
C ILE A 8 -9.37 48.99 -7.33
N SER A 9 -8.74 48.18 -8.19
CA SER A 9 -9.06 48.15 -9.63
C SER A 9 -8.50 46.93 -10.36
N ALA A 10 -8.84 45.72 -9.92
CA ALA A 10 -8.76 44.53 -10.79
C ALA A 10 -9.60 43.33 -10.27
N LYS A 11 -10.72 43.58 -9.58
CA LYS A 11 -11.75 42.53 -9.44
C LYS A 11 -12.62 42.55 -10.69
N GLN A 12 -12.24 41.79 -11.72
CA GLN A 12 -13.13 41.03 -12.62
C GLN A 12 -12.34 40.56 -13.86
N ARG A 13 -11.99 39.28 -13.86
CA ARG A 13 -12.08 38.38 -15.02
C ARG A 13 -11.97 36.94 -14.49
N LEU A 14 -13.14 36.33 -14.28
CA LEU A 14 -13.27 34.88 -14.20
C LEU A 14 -12.79 34.25 -15.52
N GLY A 15 -12.14 33.09 -15.44
CA GLY A 15 -12.18 32.14 -16.55
C GLY A 15 -10.97 31.22 -16.69
N ARG A 16 -11.22 29.94 -16.36
CA ARG A 16 -10.58 28.72 -16.88
C ARG A 16 -9.36 28.17 -16.11
N SER A 17 -9.65 27.16 -15.30
CA SER A 17 -8.68 26.20 -14.77
C SER A 17 -7.97 25.46 -15.91
N PRO A 18 -6.63 25.29 -15.92
CA PRO A 18 -5.97 24.46 -16.91
C PRO A 18 -6.27 22.99 -16.61
N SER A 19 -6.94 22.30 -17.54
CA SER A 19 -7.35 20.90 -17.42
C SER A 19 -6.24 19.89 -17.75
N ARG A 20 -4.96 20.27 -17.65
CA ARG A 20 -3.80 19.42 -17.99
C ARG A 20 -2.59 19.76 -17.10
N MET A 21 -1.87 18.73 -16.67
CA MET A 21 -0.65 18.86 -15.88
C MET A 21 0.46 19.58 -16.67
N PRO A 22 1.35 20.36 -16.02
CA PRO A 22 2.48 21.00 -16.68
C PRO A 22 3.49 19.97 -17.20
N THR A 23 3.77 19.99 -18.49
CA THR A 23 4.69 19.05 -19.18
C THR A 23 6.18 19.39 -19.00
N GLN A 24 6.59 20.12 -17.96
CA GLN A 24 7.98 20.57 -17.79
C GLN A 24 8.83 19.67 -16.89
N LEU A 25 8.94 18.39 -17.22
CA LEU A 25 9.96 17.49 -16.65
C LEU A 25 10.52 16.51 -17.70
N ILE A 26 10.82 17.00 -18.91
CA ILE A 26 11.63 16.24 -19.87
C ILE A 26 12.67 17.19 -20.45
N GLN A 27 13.87 17.18 -19.88
CA GLN A 27 15.09 17.53 -20.61
C GLN A 27 15.90 16.23 -20.75
N PRO A 28 16.34 15.86 -21.96
CA PRO A 28 17.28 14.76 -22.11
C PRO A 28 18.65 15.22 -21.63
N THR A 29 19.20 14.55 -20.62
CA THR A 29 20.63 14.64 -20.29
C THR A 29 21.42 14.03 -21.44
N GLY A 30 22.46 14.73 -21.88
CA GLY A 30 23.28 14.35 -23.02
C GLY A 30 23.97 13.00 -22.86
N ASP A 31 24.38 12.45 -24.00
CA ASP A 31 25.01 11.14 -24.16
C ASP A 31 26.33 11.04 -23.37
N ASP A 32 26.26 10.51 -22.15
CA ASP A 32 27.39 9.91 -21.45
C ASP A 32 27.16 8.39 -21.40
N GLU A 33 28.02 7.63 -22.07
CA GLU A 33 28.08 6.16 -21.97
C GLU A 33 28.59 5.74 -20.58
N SER A 34 27.74 5.88 -19.56
CA SER A 34 27.97 5.42 -18.18
C SER A 34 26.76 4.61 -17.75
N ASP A 35 27.00 3.37 -17.28
CA ASP A 35 26.03 2.36 -16.81
C ASP A 35 24.55 2.77 -16.91
N SER A 36 23.83 2.18 -17.87
CA SER A 36 22.38 2.28 -17.98
C SER A 36 21.73 1.46 -16.86
N ASP A 37 21.96 1.88 -15.62
CA ASP A 37 21.11 1.55 -14.48
C ASP A 37 19.87 2.46 -14.57
N GLU A 38 19.01 2.22 -15.58
CA GLU A 38 17.67 2.78 -15.50
C GLU A 38 16.99 2.23 -14.24
N PRO A 39 16.55 3.09 -13.30
CA PRO A 39 15.95 2.63 -12.07
C PRO A 39 14.67 1.88 -12.42
N LEU A 40 14.67 0.57 -12.16
CA LEU A 40 13.50 -0.27 -12.36
C LEU A 40 12.35 0.28 -11.54
N LEU A 41 11.21 0.50 -12.20
CA LEU A 41 9.98 0.82 -11.50
C LEU A 41 9.65 -0.33 -10.54
N SER A 42 9.34 0.04 -9.29
CA SER A 42 8.96 -0.94 -8.28
C SER A 42 7.76 -1.74 -8.78
N GLY A 43 7.84 -3.08 -8.69
CA GLY A 43 6.82 -4.01 -9.18
C GLY A 43 7.09 -4.69 -10.53
N SER A 44 8.21 -4.38 -11.20
CA SER A 44 8.55 -4.97 -12.52
C SER A 44 9.34 -6.28 -12.49
N GLY A 45 9.57 -6.88 -11.31
CA GLY A 45 10.43 -8.06 -11.15
C GLY A 45 9.66 -9.39 -11.12
N ASN A 46 10.13 -10.39 -11.88
CA ASN A 46 9.67 -11.77 -11.74
C ASN A 46 10.51 -12.49 -10.68
N VAL A 47 9.85 -13.05 -9.66
CA VAL A 47 10.48 -13.85 -8.60
C VAL A 47 10.05 -15.30 -8.78
N SER A 48 10.99 -16.26 -8.66
CA SER A 48 10.64 -17.68 -8.69
C SER A 48 9.64 -18.01 -7.58
N LYS A 49 8.61 -18.78 -7.95
CA LYS A 49 7.58 -19.28 -7.04
C LYS A 49 7.77 -20.76 -6.71
N ASP A 50 8.94 -21.31 -7.01
CA ASP A 50 9.22 -22.74 -6.83
C ASP A 50 9.17 -23.08 -5.33
N CYS A 51 8.31 -24.03 -4.99
CA CYS A 51 8.17 -24.55 -3.64
C CYS A 51 8.29 -26.08 -3.69
N PRO A 52 9.24 -26.68 -2.96
CA PRO A 52 9.32 -28.14 -2.82
C PRO A 52 7.99 -28.71 -2.28
N GLU A 53 7.54 -29.83 -2.85
CA GLU A 53 6.27 -30.46 -2.47
C GLU A 53 6.21 -30.84 -0.99
N GLU A 54 7.33 -31.33 -0.44
CA GLU A 54 7.43 -31.67 0.99
C GLU A 54 7.30 -30.44 1.90
N LEU A 55 7.92 -29.31 1.52
CA LEU A 55 7.80 -28.05 2.27
C LEU A 55 6.35 -27.54 2.23
N MET A 56 5.72 -27.63 1.05
CA MET A 56 4.32 -27.26 0.85
C MET A 56 3.40 -28.09 1.77
N LYS A 57 3.60 -29.41 1.80
CA LYS A 57 2.86 -30.32 2.67
C LYS A 57 3.01 -29.97 4.15
N GLN A 58 4.25 -29.77 4.62
CA GLN A 58 4.53 -29.40 6.01
C GLN A 58 3.84 -28.10 6.43
N TRP A 59 3.83 -27.10 5.54
CA TRP A 59 3.13 -25.85 5.80
C TRP A 59 1.61 -26.05 5.89
N THR A 60 1.01 -26.80 4.96
CA THR A 60 -0.44 -27.04 4.96
C THR A 60 -0.87 -27.74 6.25
N GLU A 61 -0.19 -28.82 6.63
CA GLU A 61 -0.49 -29.57 7.87
C GLU A 61 -0.34 -28.67 9.11
N CYS A 62 0.74 -27.88 9.16
CA CYS A 62 0.98 -26.94 10.26
C CYS A 62 -0.13 -25.88 10.37
N ILE A 63 -0.58 -25.32 9.25
CA ILE A 63 -1.62 -24.29 9.19
C ILE A 63 -2.98 -24.86 9.60
N GLU A 64 -3.33 -26.06 9.12
CA GLU A 64 -4.60 -26.72 9.48
C GLU A 64 -4.67 -27.00 10.98
N GLU A 65 -3.56 -27.42 11.59
CA GLU A 65 -3.50 -27.64 13.04
C GLU A 65 -3.52 -26.30 13.80
N TRP A 66 -2.82 -25.28 13.32
CA TRP A 66 -2.83 -23.96 13.93
C TRP A 66 -4.23 -23.35 13.95
N LYS A 67 -5.01 -23.47 12.86
CA LYS A 67 -6.39 -22.98 12.78
C LYS A 67 -7.35 -23.62 13.78
N LYS A 68 -7.07 -24.85 14.25
CA LYS A 68 -7.88 -25.54 15.26
C LYS A 68 -7.67 -24.98 16.67
N ASN A 69 -6.58 -24.23 16.87
CA ASN A 69 -6.27 -23.62 18.15
C ASN A 69 -7.00 -22.28 18.31
N GLU A 70 -8.07 -22.27 19.11
CA GLU A 70 -8.85 -21.07 19.41
C GLU A 70 -8.04 -19.95 20.08
N GLY A 71 -6.94 -20.28 20.78
CA GLY A 71 -6.06 -19.29 21.42
C GLY A 71 -5.10 -18.60 20.44
N GLY A 72 -5.07 -19.04 19.19
CA GLY A 72 -4.17 -18.52 18.16
C GLY A 72 -2.69 -18.68 18.52
N GLU A 73 -2.34 -19.63 19.40
CA GLU A 73 -0.96 -19.84 19.81
C GLU A 73 -0.16 -20.42 18.65
N LYS A 74 0.96 -19.76 18.34
CA LYS A 74 1.85 -20.15 17.25
C LYS A 74 2.49 -21.52 17.55
N PRO A 75 2.30 -22.54 16.71
CA PRO A 75 2.97 -23.83 16.87
C PRO A 75 4.50 -23.67 16.91
N ALA A 76 5.18 -24.54 17.65
CA ALA A 76 6.63 -24.50 17.80
C ALA A 76 7.36 -24.66 16.45
N ILE A 77 6.83 -25.51 15.56
CA ILE A 77 7.42 -25.81 14.24
C ILE A 77 7.38 -24.61 13.27
N VAL A 78 6.50 -23.63 13.48
CA VAL A 78 6.39 -22.46 12.58
C VAL A 78 7.71 -21.70 12.49
N SER A 79 8.45 -21.58 13.60
CA SER A 79 9.73 -20.85 13.59
C SER A 79 10.77 -21.50 12.67
N SER A 80 10.84 -22.84 12.65
CA SER A 80 11.72 -23.55 11.72
C SER A 80 11.21 -23.52 10.28
N LEU A 81 9.90 -23.54 10.05
CA LEU A 81 9.33 -23.48 8.70
C LEU A 81 9.58 -22.11 8.05
N ILE A 82 9.45 -21.01 8.81
CA ILE A 82 9.74 -19.65 8.30
C ILE A 82 11.18 -19.54 7.79
N LEU A 83 12.15 -20.18 8.45
CA LEU A 83 13.56 -20.18 8.02
C LEU A 83 13.77 -20.87 6.67
N ASN A 84 12.90 -21.82 6.31
CA ASN A 84 12.90 -22.47 5.00
C ASN A 84 12.06 -21.71 3.95
N GLY A 85 11.46 -20.57 4.34
CA GLY A 85 10.63 -19.75 3.49
C GLY A 85 9.14 -20.09 3.58
N VAL A 86 8.30 -19.05 3.51
CA VAL A 86 6.85 -19.19 3.40
C VAL A 86 6.48 -19.22 1.91
N PRO A 87 5.81 -20.29 1.43
CA PRO A 87 5.32 -20.37 0.05
C PRO A 87 4.43 -19.18 -0.30
N ASP A 88 4.60 -18.63 -1.50
CA ASP A 88 3.89 -17.44 -2.00
C ASP A 88 2.37 -17.53 -1.76
N VAL A 89 1.79 -18.66 -2.16
CA VAL A 89 0.36 -18.98 -2.06
C VAL A 89 -0.16 -19.07 -0.61
N LEU A 90 0.71 -19.26 0.37
CA LEU A 90 0.34 -19.37 1.78
C LEU A 90 0.61 -18.12 2.60
N ARG A 91 1.33 -17.12 2.06
CA ARG A 91 1.74 -15.94 2.85
C ARG A 91 0.55 -15.22 3.47
N GLY A 92 -0.53 -15.02 2.72
CA GLY A 92 -1.74 -14.38 3.24
C GLY A 92 -2.30 -15.09 4.47
N GLU A 93 -2.37 -16.42 4.40
CA GLU A 93 -2.89 -17.24 5.50
C GLU A 93 -1.97 -17.24 6.72
N VAL A 94 -0.67 -17.44 6.50
CA VAL A 94 0.34 -17.45 7.56
C VAL A 94 0.42 -16.08 8.25
N TRP A 95 0.39 -14.98 7.50
CA TRP A 95 0.44 -13.63 8.06
C TRP A 95 -0.82 -13.32 8.89
N ARG A 96 -2.00 -13.74 8.44
CA ARG A 96 -3.24 -13.60 9.22
C ARG A 96 -3.19 -14.38 10.53
N LEU A 97 -2.63 -15.60 10.52
CA LEU A 97 -2.45 -16.41 11.72
C LEU A 97 -1.43 -15.79 12.68
N LEU A 98 -0.29 -15.32 12.17
CA LEU A 98 0.73 -14.62 12.98
C LEU A 98 0.18 -13.35 13.64
N ALA A 99 -0.60 -12.56 12.89
CA ALA A 99 -1.23 -11.34 13.37
C ALA A 99 -2.48 -11.60 14.25
N LYS A 100 -2.93 -12.85 14.35
CA LYS A 100 -4.11 -13.27 15.13
C LYS A 100 -5.38 -12.50 14.78
N VAL A 101 -5.57 -12.18 13.50
CA VAL A 101 -6.70 -11.34 13.05
C VAL A 101 -8.08 -11.90 13.42
N HIS A 102 -8.20 -13.21 13.57
CA HIS A 102 -9.44 -13.90 13.94
C HIS A 102 -9.89 -13.61 15.38
N LEU A 103 -9.01 -13.07 16.24
CA LEU A 103 -9.33 -12.69 17.62
C LEU A 103 -9.99 -11.31 17.72
N ASP A 104 -10.02 -10.53 16.64
CA ASP A 104 -10.64 -9.20 16.61
C ASP A 104 -11.65 -9.08 15.45
N PRO A 105 -12.82 -9.74 15.57
CA PRO A 105 -13.86 -9.69 14.54
C PRO A 105 -14.46 -8.29 14.36
N GLU A 106 -14.38 -7.42 15.37
CA GLU A 106 -14.94 -6.06 15.34
C GLU A 106 -14.09 -5.09 14.53
N LEU A 107 -12.84 -5.45 14.21
CA LEU A 107 -11.95 -4.64 13.39
C LEU A 107 -12.54 -4.37 11.99
N VAL A 108 -13.29 -5.34 11.43
CA VAL A 108 -13.97 -5.17 10.13
C VAL A 108 -15.08 -4.11 10.22
N ASN A 109 -15.87 -4.12 11.29
CA ASN A 109 -16.90 -3.11 11.53
C ASN A 109 -16.27 -1.72 11.71
N THR A 110 -15.17 -1.66 12.46
CA THR A 110 -14.40 -0.44 12.67
C THR A 110 -13.86 0.11 11.34
N TYR A 111 -13.28 -0.75 10.50
CA TYR A 111 -12.82 -0.37 9.17
C TYR A 111 -13.93 0.29 8.34
N HIS A 112 -15.12 -0.34 8.25
CA HIS A 112 -16.24 0.22 7.51
C HIS A 112 -16.73 1.56 8.07
N LEU A 113 -16.76 1.72 9.40
CA LEU A 113 -17.11 2.98 10.04
C LEU A 113 -16.13 4.11 9.69
N LEU A 114 -14.83 3.81 9.68
CA LEU A 114 -13.79 4.80 9.40
C LEU A 114 -13.79 5.28 7.95
N LEU A 115 -14.19 4.44 7.00
CA LEU A 115 -14.30 4.85 5.59
C LEU A 115 -15.30 6.00 5.37
N GLY A 116 -16.32 6.12 6.23
CA GLY A 116 -17.31 7.18 6.17
C GLY A 116 -16.89 8.52 6.79
N LYS A 117 -15.72 8.59 7.45
CA LYS A 117 -15.23 9.82 8.09
C LYS A 117 -14.39 10.67 7.14
N ASP A 118 -14.26 11.95 7.44
CA ASP A 118 -13.33 12.85 6.76
C ASP A 118 -11.88 12.51 7.10
N CYS A 119 -10.98 12.59 6.12
CA CYS A 119 -9.57 12.22 6.26
C CYS A 119 -8.65 13.42 6.08
N PRO A 120 -8.03 13.96 7.16
CA PRO A 120 -7.07 15.06 7.06
C PRO A 120 -5.83 14.73 6.20
N SER A 121 -5.46 13.46 6.15
CA SER A 121 -4.24 12.96 5.49
C SER A 121 -4.44 12.59 4.01
N GLU A 122 -5.61 12.86 3.44
CA GLU A 122 -6.00 12.43 2.08
C GLU A 122 -4.98 12.81 1.01
N GLN A 123 -4.50 14.06 0.98
CA GLN A 123 -3.56 14.52 -0.04
C GLN A 123 -2.21 13.80 0.03
N VAL A 124 -1.76 13.46 1.24
CA VAL A 124 -0.51 12.71 1.46
C VAL A 124 -0.67 11.26 1.00
N ILE A 125 -1.81 10.65 1.30
CA ILE A 125 -2.16 9.28 0.88
C ILE A 125 -2.18 9.18 -0.65
N LEU A 126 -2.90 10.08 -1.33
CA LEU A 126 -3.02 10.04 -2.80
C LEU A 126 -1.66 10.16 -3.51
N ARG A 127 -0.81 11.07 -3.03
CA ARG A 127 0.57 11.22 -3.55
C ARG A 127 1.38 9.94 -3.39
N ASP A 128 1.24 9.26 -2.26
CA ASP A 128 1.95 8.02 -1.97
C ASP A 128 1.45 6.86 -2.85
N ILE A 129 0.14 6.75 -3.07
CA ILE A 129 -0.45 5.73 -3.94
C ILE A 129 0.09 5.83 -5.36
N HIS A 130 0.20 7.04 -5.93
CA HIS A 130 0.70 7.23 -7.31
C HIS A 130 2.14 6.73 -7.53
N ARG A 131 2.93 6.58 -6.46
CA ARG A 131 4.31 6.07 -6.53
C ARG A 131 4.47 4.68 -5.91
N THR A 132 3.38 4.04 -5.47
CA THR A 132 3.42 2.72 -4.83
C THR A 132 3.24 1.63 -5.89
N PHE A 133 4.31 0.86 -6.13
CA PHE A 133 4.35 -0.22 -7.13
C PHE A 133 3.72 0.17 -8.49
N PRO A 134 4.12 1.31 -9.09
CA PRO A 134 3.38 1.90 -10.22
C PRO A 134 3.42 1.04 -11.50
N ALA A 135 4.34 0.08 -11.60
CA ALA A 135 4.44 -0.85 -12.71
C ALA A 135 3.72 -2.19 -12.45
N HIS A 136 3.23 -2.43 -11.23
CA HIS A 136 2.58 -3.68 -10.86
C HIS A 136 1.16 -3.74 -11.40
N GLU A 137 0.74 -4.90 -11.93
CA GLU A 137 -0.57 -5.09 -12.58
C GLU A 137 -1.75 -4.63 -11.71
N ASN A 138 -1.72 -4.92 -10.40
CA ASN A 138 -2.77 -4.50 -9.47
C ASN A 138 -2.84 -2.98 -9.22
N PHE A 139 -1.78 -2.21 -9.47
CA PHE A 139 -1.68 -0.80 -9.07
C PHE A 139 -1.34 0.16 -10.21
N LYS A 140 -1.07 -0.33 -11.42
CA LYS A 140 -0.70 0.49 -12.59
C LYS A 140 -1.82 1.37 -13.12
N GLU A 141 -3.08 0.97 -12.93
CA GLU A 141 -4.24 1.73 -13.40
C GLU A 141 -4.61 2.83 -12.40
N ALA A 142 -4.51 4.09 -12.84
CA ALA A 142 -4.90 5.24 -12.04
C ALA A 142 -6.41 5.20 -11.75
N GLY A 143 -6.77 5.15 -10.47
CA GLY A 143 -8.16 4.99 -10.05
C GLY A 143 -8.75 3.59 -10.23
N GLY A 144 -7.92 2.58 -10.57
CA GLY A 144 -8.33 1.18 -10.61
C GLY A 144 -8.57 0.59 -9.20
N GLU A 145 -9.15 -0.61 -9.15
CA GLU A 145 -9.59 -1.26 -7.91
C GLU A 145 -8.48 -1.43 -6.86
N GLY A 146 -7.25 -1.72 -7.30
CA GLY A 146 -6.12 -1.87 -6.38
C GLY A 146 -5.69 -0.56 -5.75
N GLN A 147 -5.68 0.54 -6.50
CA GLN A 147 -5.41 1.88 -5.94
C GLN A 147 -6.55 2.33 -5.01
N GLU A 148 -7.80 2.01 -5.36
CA GLU A 148 -8.96 2.31 -4.50
C GLU A 148 -8.88 1.53 -3.18
N SER A 149 -8.54 0.25 -3.23
CA SER A 149 -8.34 -0.59 -2.04
C SER A 149 -7.19 -0.05 -1.17
N LEU A 150 -6.10 0.37 -1.80
CA LEU A 150 -4.95 0.96 -1.11
C LEU A 150 -5.30 2.30 -0.44
N TYR A 151 -6.11 3.12 -1.10
CA TYR A 151 -6.65 4.35 -0.53
C TYR A 151 -7.53 4.05 0.68
N LYS A 152 -8.48 3.11 0.58
CA LYS A 152 -9.40 2.76 1.67
C LYS A 152 -8.65 2.27 2.91
N ILE A 153 -7.66 1.38 2.75
CA ILE A 153 -6.85 0.88 3.87
C ILE A 153 -6.00 2.01 4.49
N SER A 154 -5.34 2.82 3.66
CA SER A 154 -4.50 3.93 4.14
C SER A 154 -5.33 4.98 4.88
N LYS A 155 -6.51 5.32 4.35
CA LYS A 155 -7.48 6.20 4.98
C LYS A 155 -7.94 5.63 6.33
N ALA A 156 -8.41 4.39 6.35
CA ALA A 156 -8.89 3.76 7.57
C ALA A 156 -7.80 3.72 8.65
N TYR A 157 -6.57 3.33 8.31
CA TYR A 157 -5.46 3.35 9.26
C TYR A 157 -5.19 4.74 9.82
N SER A 158 -5.12 5.76 8.96
CA SER A 158 -4.84 7.15 9.37
C SER A 158 -5.86 7.76 10.33
N LEU A 159 -7.06 7.17 10.37
CA LEU A 159 -8.18 7.55 11.23
C LEU A 159 -8.36 6.59 12.42
N TYR A 160 -7.73 5.42 12.36
CA TYR A 160 -7.74 4.44 13.45
C TYR A 160 -6.71 4.83 14.52
N ASP A 161 -5.50 5.19 14.08
CA ASP A 161 -4.44 5.72 14.93
C ASP A 161 -4.33 7.24 14.70
N GLU A 162 -5.14 8.01 15.44
CA GLU A 162 -5.20 9.47 15.28
C GLU A 162 -3.92 10.18 15.73
N GLU A 163 -3.13 9.56 16.62
CA GLU A 163 -1.88 10.13 17.14
C GLU A 163 -0.77 10.09 16.08
N VAL A 164 -0.63 8.95 15.40
CA VAL A 164 0.35 8.77 14.32
C VAL A 164 -0.18 9.29 12.99
N SER A 165 -1.48 9.11 12.73
CA SER A 165 -2.14 9.32 11.45
C SER A 165 -1.44 8.58 10.30
N TYR A 166 -1.30 9.20 9.14
CA TYR A 166 -0.64 8.60 7.97
C TYR A 166 0.84 8.95 7.90
N CYS A 167 1.70 7.94 8.05
CA CYS A 167 3.13 8.05 7.80
C CYS A 167 3.46 7.89 6.32
N GLN A 168 4.32 8.77 5.79
CA GLN A 168 4.79 8.68 4.41
C GLN A 168 5.47 7.32 4.15
N GLY A 169 5.06 6.65 3.07
CA GLY A 169 5.55 5.32 2.68
C GLY A 169 4.70 4.16 3.20
N LEU A 170 3.72 4.40 4.08
CA LEU A 170 2.85 3.34 4.60
C LEU A 170 2.09 2.59 3.49
N SER A 171 1.76 3.29 2.39
CA SER A 171 1.14 2.71 1.21
C SER A 171 1.91 1.50 0.66
N PHE A 172 3.25 1.46 0.72
CA PHE A 172 4.02 0.31 0.25
C PHE A 172 3.75 -0.94 1.10
N LEU A 173 3.68 -0.77 2.43
CA LEU A 173 3.33 -1.86 3.33
C LEU A 173 1.90 -2.36 3.07
N ALA A 174 0.94 -1.43 2.99
CA ALA A 174 -0.46 -1.77 2.72
C ALA A 174 -0.62 -2.48 1.36
N ALA A 175 0.11 -2.03 0.33
CA ALA A 175 0.10 -2.67 -0.98
C ALA A 175 0.74 -4.06 -0.93
N SER A 176 1.85 -4.26 -0.22
CA SER A 176 2.45 -5.59 -0.02
C SER A 176 1.49 -6.57 0.67
N LEU A 177 0.68 -6.09 1.63
CA LEU A 177 -0.37 -6.89 2.25
C LEU A 177 -1.49 -7.23 1.25
N LEU A 178 -1.98 -6.24 0.48
CA LEU A 178 -3.03 -6.44 -0.53
C LEU A 178 -2.65 -7.49 -1.59
N LEU A 179 -1.37 -7.58 -1.96
CA LEU A 179 -0.88 -8.57 -2.92
C LEU A 179 -0.94 -10.02 -2.43
N HIS A 180 -1.02 -10.24 -1.11
CA HIS A 180 -0.96 -11.58 -0.52
C HIS A 180 -2.20 -11.96 0.29
N VAL A 181 -2.96 -10.98 0.78
CA VAL A 181 -4.07 -11.18 1.74
C VAL A 181 -5.45 -11.03 1.08
N GLY A 182 -5.49 -10.69 -0.22
CA GLY A 182 -6.72 -10.52 -1.01
C GLY A 182 -7.49 -11.81 -1.28
#